data_AF-A0A923ELK6-F1
#
_entry.id   AF-A0A923ELK6-F1
#
_cell.length_a   1.000
_cell.length_b   1.000
_cell.length_c   1.000
_cell.angle_alpha   90.00
_cell.angle_beta   90.00
_cell.angle_gamma   90.00
#
_symmetry.space_group_name_H-M   'P 1'
#
loop_
_entity.id
_entity.type
_entity.pdbx_description
1 polymer ?
#
loop_
_entity_poly.entity_id
_entity_poly.type
_entity_poly.pdbx_seq_one_letter_code
_entity_poly.pdbx_strand_id
1 'polypeptide(L)'
;MKKVKIAFWIVVFGFVGLVIFQNKGFFMSESRLVLNLGFFYYETPFLANAIFFVAFFLVGILISYFFGLFKHFKDAKTIKALKARDTILVETVSSLEKQLSTQKVSAEPVPAAPVEDEPVEVAAEMK
;
A
#
# COMPACT_ATOMS: atom_id res chain seq x y z
N MET A 1 3.75 0.36 -14.39
CA MET A 1 4.35 -0.04 -13.10
C MET A 1 4.94 -1.46 -13.08
N LYS A 2 4.13 -2.53 -13.26
CA LYS A 2 4.62 -3.93 -13.11
C LYS A 2 5.65 -4.34 -14.17
N LYS A 3 5.44 -3.98 -15.44
CA LYS A 3 6.37 -4.26 -16.55
C LYS A 3 7.69 -3.50 -16.42
N VAL A 4 7.66 -2.24 -15.97
CA VAL A 4 8.88 -1.46 -15.73
C VAL A 4 9.69 -2.06 -14.58
N LYS A 5 9.03 -2.50 -13.50
CA LYS A 5 9.68 -3.22 -12.40
C LYS A 5 10.33 -4.52 -12.87
N ILE A 6 9.68 -5.29 -13.74
CA ILE A 6 10.27 -6.54 -14.27
C ILE A 6 11.47 -6.26 -15.18
N ALA A 7 11.37 -5.26 -16.06
CA ALA A 7 12.47 -4.86 -16.94
C ALA A 7 13.68 -4.38 -16.12
N PHE A 8 13.46 -3.60 -15.07
CA PHE A 8 14.52 -3.19 -14.15
C PHE A 8 15.19 -4.38 -13.48
N TRP A 9 14.42 -5.34 -12.95
CA TRP A 9 14.97 -6.55 -12.33
C TRP A 9 15.78 -7.41 -13.31
N ILE A 10 15.34 -7.51 -14.58
CA ILE A 10 16.10 -8.20 -15.63
C ILE A 10 17.45 -7.53 -15.87
N VAL A 11 17.49 -6.20 -15.96
CA VAL A 11 18.74 -5.45 -16.14
C VAL A 11 19.68 -5.66 -14.95
N VAL A 12 19.15 -5.59 -13.73
CA VAL A 12 19.93 -5.82 -12.50
C VAL A 12 20.50 -7.24 -12.48
N PHE A 13 19.68 -8.27 -12.69
CA PHE A 13 20.17 -9.65 -12.71
C PHE A 13 21.16 -9.90 -13.85
N GLY A 14 20.91 -9.35 -15.03
CA GLY A 14 21.84 -9.42 -16.15
C GLY A 14 23.20 -8.80 -15.82
N PHE A 15 23.20 -7.62 -15.18
CA PHE A 15 24.44 -6.96 -14.77
C PHE A 15 25.18 -7.75 -13.69
N VAL A 16 24.47 -8.28 -12.69
CA VAL A 16 25.07 -9.14 -11.66
C VAL A 16 25.71 -10.38 -12.29
N GLY A 17 25.00 -11.06 -13.20
CA GLY A 17 25.54 -12.20 -13.94
C GLY A 17 26.79 -11.86 -14.75
N LEU A 18 26.80 -10.70 -15.41
CA LEU A 18 27.94 -10.21 -16.18
C LEU A 18 29.16 -9.97 -15.28
N VAL A 19 28.98 -9.33 -14.12
CA VAL A 19 30.04 -9.11 -13.13
C VAL A 19 30.62 -10.42 -12.65
N ILE A 20 29.78 -11.41 -12.35
CA ILE A 20 30.22 -12.75 -11.92
C ILE A 20 31.01 -13.45 -13.02
N PHE A 21 30.52 -13.40 -14.27
CA PHE A 21 31.18 -14.04 -15.40
C PHE A 21 32.55 -13.43 -15.68
N GLN A 22 32.66 -12.10 -15.69
CA GLN A 22 33.92 -11.39 -15.90
C GLN A 22 34.92 -11.59 -14.76
N ASN A 23 34.45 -11.70 -13.51
CA ASN A 23 35.29 -11.81 -12.32
C ASN A 23 35.31 -13.25 -11.75
N LYS A 24 35.16 -14.26 -12.60
CA LYS A 24 35.09 -15.68 -12.18
C LYS A 24 36.26 -16.09 -11.29
N GLY A 25 37.48 -15.61 -11.59
CA GLY A 25 38.66 -15.88 -10.78
C GLY A 25 38.55 -15.40 -9.33
N PHE A 26 37.93 -14.23 -9.11
CA PHE A 26 37.66 -13.69 -7.78
C PHE A 26 36.54 -14.45 -7.06
N PHE A 27 35.49 -14.85 -7.78
CA PHE A 27 34.38 -15.60 -7.17
C PHE A 27 34.74 -17.04 -6.82
N MET A 28 35.66 -17.66 -7.57
CA MET A 28 36.17 -19.00 -7.32
C MET A 28 37.37 -19.04 -6.38
N SER A 29 38.02 -17.89 -6.12
CA SER A 29 39.13 -17.87 -5.17
C SER A 29 38.64 -18.25 -3.78
N GLU A 30 39.38 -19.14 -3.14
CA GLU A 30 39.15 -19.51 -1.76
C GLU A 30 39.60 -18.37 -0.85
N SER A 31 38.74 -17.98 0.08
CA SER A 31 39.08 -16.99 1.10
C SER A 31 38.60 -17.46 2.45
N ARG A 32 39.21 -16.91 3.49
CA ARG A 32 38.82 -17.12 4.88
C ARG A 32 38.24 -15.83 5.40
N LEU A 33 37.08 -15.92 6.04
CA LEU A 33 36.54 -14.81 6.81
C LEU A 33 37.03 -14.97 8.24
N VAL A 34 37.67 -13.91 8.74
CA VAL A 34 38.12 -13.81 10.12
C VAL A 34 37.15 -12.90 10.86
N LEU A 35 36.48 -13.44 11.88
CA LEU A 35 35.68 -12.68 12.81
C LEU A 35 36.50 -12.47 14.08
N ASN A 36 36.96 -11.25 14.32
CA ASN A 36 37.64 -10.87 15.54
C ASN A 36 36.82 -9.79 16.27
N LEU A 37 36.17 -10.18 17.36
CA LEU A 37 35.38 -9.28 18.21
C LEU A 37 36.14 -8.88 19.50
N GLY A 38 37.46 -9.07 19.55
CA GLY A 38 38.30 -8.78 20.72
C GLY A 38 38.19 -9.81 21.85
N PHE A 39 37.01 -10.38 22.09
CA PHE A 39 36.78 -11.49 23.03
C PHE A 39 36.47 -12.82 22.33
N PHE A 40 36.23 -12.79 21.02
CA PHE A 40 35.85 -13.95 20.23
C PHE A 40 36.63 -13.94 18.92
N TYR A 41 37.27 -15.06 18.63
CA TYR A 41 38.01 -15.28 17.40
C TYR A 41 37.44 -16.51 16.69
N TYR A 42 37.00 -16.31 15.46
CA TYR A 42 36.50 -17.39 14.63
C TYR A 42 36.97 -17.22 13.18
N GLU A 43 37.52 -18.29 12.63
CA GLU A 43 37.87 -18.37 11.21
C GLU A 43 36.96 -19.39 10.52
N THR A 44 36.39 -18.99 9.39
CA THR A 44 35.69 -19.92 8.52
C THR A 44 36.68 -20.79 7.74
N PRO A 45 36.31 -22.03 7.38
CA PRO A 45 37.10 -22.85 6.47
C PRO A 45 37.26 -22.18 5.10
N PHE A 46 38.26 -22.64 4.32
CA PHE A 46 38.45 -22.18 2.95
C PHE A 46 37.20 -22.48 2.13
N LEU A 47 36.53 -21.41 1.69
CA LEU A 47 35.34 -21.48 0.86
C LEU A 47 35.50 -20.51 -0.29
N ALA A 48 34.93 -20.87 -1.44
CA ALA A 48 34.88 -19.97 -2.58
C ALA A 48 34.09 -18.71 -2.22
N ASN A 49 34.60 -17.54 -2.62
CA ASN A 49 33.95 -16.25 -2.37
C ASN A 49 32.48 -16.20 -2.78
N ALA A 50 32.13 -16.88 -3.88
CA ALA A 50 30.75 -17.03 -4.33
C ALA A 50 29.81 -17.52 -3.23
N ILE A 51 30.25 -18.43 -2.36
CA ILE A 51 29.41 -18.99 -1.30
C ILE A 51 29.13 -17.95 -0.22
N PHE A 52 30.13 -17.13 0.14
CA PHE A 52 29.91 -16.01 1.06
C PHE A 52 28.94 -14.98 0.49
N PHE A 53 29.07 -14.62 -0.79
CA PHE A 53 28.13 -13.71 -1.45
C PHE A 53 26.70 -14.25 -1.45
N VAL A 54 26.50 -15.54 -1.71
CA VAL A 54 25.18 -16.18 -1.64
C VAL A 54 24.64 -16.14 -0.21
N ALA A 55 25.47 -16.47 0.80
CA ALA A 55 25.06 -16.40 2.19
C ALA A 55 24.62 -14.99 2.60
N PHE A 56 25.42 -13.96 2.26
CA PHE A 56 25.05 -12.55 2.51
C PHE A 56 23.79 -12.14 1.77
N PHE A 57 23.60 -12.62 0.54
CA PHE A 57 22.37 -12.37 -0.22
C PHE A 57 21.14 -12.98 0.46
N LEU A 58 21.23 -14.21 0.96
CA LEU A 58 20.15 -14.83 1.74
C LEU A 58 19.85 -14.05 3.02
N VAL A 59 20.87 -13.60 3.74
CA VAL A 59 20.69 -12.75 4.93
C VAL A 59 20.01 -11.43 4.55
N GLY A 60 20.40 -10.81 3.43
CA GLY A 60 19.74 -9.63 2.88
C GLY A 60 18.27 -9.86 2.55
N ILE A 61 17.93 -11.00 1.93
CA ILE A 61 16.53 -11.40 1.69
C ILE A 61 15.78 -11.55 3.00
N LEU A 62 16.40 -12.19 3.99
CA LEU A 62 15.78 -12.42 5.29
C LEU A 62 15.48 -11.10 6.02
N ILE A 63 16.42 -10.16 6.00
CA ILE A 63 16.23 -8.80 6.53
C ILE A 63 15.11 -8.09 5.77
N SER A 64 15.12 -8.16 4.44
CA SER A 64 14.07 -7.56 3.61
C SER A 64 12.70 -8.17 3.91
N TYR A 65 12.62 -9.47 4.18
CA TYR A 65 11.40 -10.15 4.57
C TYR A 65 10.89 -9.62 5.92
N PHE A 66 11.75 -9.50 6.93
CA PHE A 66 11.38 -8.92 8.22
C PHE A 66 10.89 -7.48 8.07
N PHE A 67 11.59 -6.64 7.30
CA PHE A 67 11.15 -5.27 7.02
C PHE A 67 9.80 -5.20 6.30
N GLY A 68 9.57 -6.10 5.33
CA GLY A 68 8.27 -6.26 4.67
C GLY A 68 7.18 -6.63 5.67
N LEU A 69 7.46 -7.56 6.58
CA LEU A 69 6.52 -7.98 7.62
C LEU A 69 6.17 -6.84 8.59
N PHE A 70 7.16 -6.06 9.04
CA PHE A 70 6.92 -4.85 9.83
C PHE A 70 6.07 -3.83 9.09
N LYS A 71 6.28 -3.68 7.77
CA LYS A 71 5.45 -2.83 6.92
C LYS A 71 4.01 -3.35 6.86
N HIS A 72 3.79 -4.65 6.72
CA HIS A 72 2.45 -5.25 6.74
C HIS A 72 1.73 -5.03 8.07
N PHE A 73 2.41 -5.09 9.22
CA PHE A 73 1.80 -4.78 10.52
C PHE A 73 1.38 -3.31 10.64
N LYS A 74 2.20 -2.38 10.14
CA LYS A 74 1.83 -0.95 10.08
C LYS A 74 0.66 -0.73 9.13
N ASP A 75 0.72 -1.30 7.94
CA ASP A 75 -0.32 -1.19 6.93
C ASP A 75 -1.65 -1.78 7.45
N ALA A 76 -1.63 -2.90 8.20
CA ALA A 76 -2.82 -3.48 8.83
C ALA A 76 -3.43 -2.56 9.91
N LYS A 77 -2.61 -1.88 10.72
CA LYS A 77 -3.09 -0.88 11.69
C LYS A 77 -3.72 0.32 10.96
N THR A 78 -3.08 0.79 9.89
CA THR A 78 -3.60 1.88 9.06
C THR A 78 -4.93 1.49 8.41
N ILE A 79 -5.04 0.28 7.85
CA ILE A 79 -6.31 -0.23 7.27
C ILE A 79 -7.43 -0.28 8.32
N LYS A 80 -7.14 -0.75 9.54
CA LYS A 80 -8.13 -0.76 10.63
C LYS A 80 -8.59 0.66 11.00
N ALA A 81 -7.67 1.62 11.05
CA ALA A 81 -7.99 3.02 11.35
C ALA A 81 -8.83 3.67 10.24
N LEU A 82 -8.52 3.42 8.97
CA LEU A 82 -9.32 3.91 7.84
C LEU A 82 -10.72 3.29 7.84
N LYS A 83 -10.84 1.97 8.04
CA LYS A 83 -12.13 1.29 8.07
C LYS A 83 -13.02 1.80 9.21
N ALA A 84 -12.46 2.10 10.37
CA ALA A 84 -13.19 2.70 11.47
C ALA A 84 -13.75 4.10 11.10
N ARG A 85 -12.97 4.91 10.36
CA ARG A 85 -13.44 6.21 9.88
C ARG A 85 -14.51 6.08 8.82
N ASP A 86 -14.39 5.14 7.89
CA ASP A 86 -15.42 4.89 6.88
C ASP A 86 -16.76 4.49 7.52
N THR A 87 -16.74 3.62 8.54
CA THR A 87 -17.95 3.24 9.26
C THR A 87 -18.59 4.45 9.95
N ILE A 88 -17.80 5.30 10.62
CA ILE A 88 -18.30 6.53 11.24
C ILE A 88 -18.89 7.46 10.18
N LEU A 89 -18.25 7.58 9.02
CA LEU A 89 -18.71 8.46 7.95
C LEU A 89 -20.05 7.98 7.36
N VAL A 90 -20.21 6.67 7.13
CA VAL A 90 -21.49 6.06 6.72
C VAL A 90 -22.58 6.24 7.79
N GLU A 91 -22.23 6.10 9.06
CA GLU A 91 -23.16 6.32 10.17
C GLU A 91 -23.62 7.78 10.26
N THR A 92 -22.70 8.74 10.07
CA THR A 92 -23.07 10.16 10.04
C THR A 92 -23.97 10.50 8.85
N VAL A 93 -23.68 9.99 7.65
CA VAL A 93 -24.52 10.20 6.45
C VAL A 93 -25.92 9.62 6.67
N SER A 94 -26.03 8.39 7.16
CA SER A 94 -27.34 7.77 7.44
C SER A 94 -28.11 8.50 8.54
N SER A 95 -27.43 9.03 9.56
CA SER A 95 -28.06 9.84 10.61
C SER A 95 -28.56 11.18 10.07
N LEU A 96 -27.83 11.82 9.15
CA LEU A 96 -28.21 13.07 8.50
C LEU A 96 -29.37 12.87 7.53
N GLU A 97 -29.38 11.77 6.76
CA GLU A 97 -30.52 11.38 5.94
C GLU A 97 -31.76 11.10 6.79
N LYS A 98 -31.60 10.46 7.95
CA LYS A 98 -32.69 10.21 8.89
C LYS A 98 -33.23 11.51 9.51
N GLN A 99 -32.35 12.46 9.81
CA GLN A 99 -32.75 13.79 10.28
C GLN A 99 -33.46 14.60 9.18
N LEU A 100 -32.98 14.56 7.94
CA LEU A 100 -33.64 15.21 6.80
C LEU A 100 -35.00 14.61 6.47
N SER A 101 -35.13 13.29 6.53
CA SER A 101 -36.43 12.61 6.36
C SER A 101 -37.38 12.91 7.52
N THR A 102 -36.89 12.96 8.77
CA THR A 102 -37.71 13.36 9.93
C THR A 102 -38.12 14.83 9.86
N GLN A 103 -37.24 15.71 9.39
CA GLN A 103 -37.54 17.13 9.16
C GLN A 103 -38.52 17.32 8.00
N LYS A 104 -38.40 16.54 6.93
CA LYS A 104 -39.37 16.51 5.81
C LYS A 104 -40.74 16.02 6.26
N VAL A 105 -40.82 15.11 7.24
CA VAL A 105 -42.08 14.66 7.86
C VAL A 105 -42.62 15.70 8.85
N SER A 106 -41.76 16.48 9.51
CA SER A 106 -42.19 17.58 10.39
C SER A 106 -42.64 18.84 9.65
N ALA A 107 -42.46 18.90 8.32
CA ALA A 107 -42.98 19.96 7.47
C ALA A 107 -44.42 19.72 6.99
N GLU A 108 -45.10 18.67 7.46
CA GLU A 108 -46.53 18.50 7.20
C GLU A 108 -47.23 18.01 8.47
N PRO A 109 -48.04 18.89 9.08
CA PRO A 109 -49.48 18.71 8.93
C PRO A 109 -50.23 20.04 8.81
N VAL A 110 -50.87 20.29 7.66
CA VAL A 110 -52.22 20.86 7.63
C VAL A 110 -53.00 20.27 6.44
N PRO A 111 -53.96 19.36 6.68
CA PRO A 111 -54.97 18.98 5.69
C PRO A 111 -56.23 19.85 5.83
N ALA A 112 -56.62 20.52 4.73
CA ALA A 112 -57.95 21.08 4.36
C ALA A 112 -57.68 22.30 3.45
N ALA A 113 -58.23 22.51 2.27
CA ALA A 113 -59.31 21.91 1.49
C ALA A 113 -59.10 22.38 0.02
N PRO A 114 -59.74 21.76 -0.98
CA PRO A 114 -59.55 22.11 -2.39
C PRO A 114 -60.27 23.41 -2.70
N VAL A 115 -59.56 24.38 -3.26
CA VAL A 115 -60.15 25.50 -3.99
C VAL A 115 -59.49 25.51 -5.35
N GLU A 116 -60.22 24.94 -6.31
CA GLU A 116 -60.08 25.29 -7.72
C GLU A 116 -60.23 26.81 -7.83
N ASP A 117 -59.24 27.49 -8.39
CA ASP A 117 -59.45 28.78 -9.03
C ASP A 117 -58.91 28.67 -10.45
N GLU A 118 -59.87 28.76 -11.37
CA GLU A 118 -59.70 28.89 -12.81
C GLU A 118 -59.15 30.31 -13.16
N PRO A 119 -58.92 30.62 -14.44
CA PRO A 119 -57.65 31.07 -15.00
C PRO A 119 -57.34 32.57 -14.79
N VAL A 120 -56.06 32.90 -14.60
CA VAL A 120 -55.57 34.27 -14.82
C VAL A 120 -55.06 34.39 -16.25
N GLU A 121 -55.98 34.85 -17.10
CA GLU A 121 -55.72 35.46 -18.39
C GLU A 121 -54.95 36.79 -18.18
N VAL A 122 -53.67 36.83 -18.56
CA VAL A 122 -53.01 38.09 -18.90
C VAL A 122 -52.28 37.90 -20.22
N ALA A 123 -52.99 38.30 -21.27
CA ALA A 123 -52.39 38.67 -22.53
C ALA A 123 -51.35 39.78 -22.31
N ALA A 124 -50.16 39.58 -22.87
CA ALA A 124 -49.31 40.55 -23.57
C ALA A 124 -47.83 40.35 -23.25
N GLU A 125 -47.14 39.59 -24.10
CA GLU A 125 -45.99 40.13 -24.84
C GLU A 125 -45.88 39.36 -26.17
N MET A 126 -46.29 40.04 -27.24
CA MET A 126 -46.12 39.61 -28.62
C MET A 126 -44.66 39.69 -29.02
N LYS A 127 -44.23 38.70 -29.81
CA LYS A 127 -43.40 38.93 -30.99
C LYS A 127 -44.11 38.34 -32.20
#